data_AF-A0A1E3L7R7-F1
#
_entry.id   AF-A0A1E3L7R7-F1
#
_cell.length_a   1.000
_cell.length_b   1.000
_cell.length_c   1.000
_cell.angle_alpha   90.00
_cell.angle_beta   90.00
_cell.angle_gamma   90.00
#
_symmetry.space_group_name_H-M   'P 1'
#
loop_
_entity.id
_entity.type
_entity.pdbx_description
1 polymer ?
#
loop_
_entity_poly.entity_id
_entity_poly.type
_entity_poly.pdbx_seq_one_letter_code
_entity_poly.pdbx_strand_id
1 'polypeptide(L)'
;MPILRKPIRRTRQIITLIAIAVVALTFLYVSSIKTTEGVFRVVGVTDQGIVVQQGQDTANLKTTPDIMQLVQIDQLYFIRYHSDWIRHPKLEDIQLVAPKSAG
;
A
#
# COMPACT_ATOMS: atom_id res chain seq x y z
N MET A 1 51.06 -32.39 -20.06
CA MET A 1 49.60 -32.17 -19.91
C MET A 1 49.38 -30.95 -19.03
N PRO A 2 48.84 -29.81 -19.51
CA PRO A 2 48.47 -28.72 -18.64
C PRO A 2 47.07 -28.95 -18.07
N ILE A 3 46.96 -28.93 -16.75
CA ILE A 3 45.70 -29.05 -16.00
C ILE A 3 44.96 -27.71 -16.14
N LEU A 4 43.79 -27.73 -16.81
CA LEU A 4 42.85 -26.60 -16.84
C LEU A 4 42.52 -26.17 -15.40
N ARG A 5 43.16 -25.10 -14.92
CA ARG A 5 42.81 -24.48 -13.63
C ARG A 5 41.51 -23.70 -13.78
N LYS A 6 40.41 -24.42 -13.54
CA LYS A 6 39.15 -24.03 -12.88
C LYS A 6 38.71 -22.55 -13.03
N PRO A 7 37.65 -22.24 -13.78
CA PRO A 7 37.04 -20.90 -13.83
C PRO A 7 36.17 -20.58 -12.60
N ILE A 8 36.44 -21.18 -11.43
CA ILE A 8 35.59 -21.12 -10.22
C ILE A 8 35.50 -19.70 -9.64
N ARG A 9 36.53 -18.87 -9.85
CA ARG A 9 36.58 -17.51 -9.29
C ARG A 9 35.55 -16.58 -9.94
N ARG A 10 35.34 -16.70 -11.27
CA ARG A 10 34.36 -15.89 -12.01
C ARG A 10 32.93 -16.31 -11.71
N THR A 11 32.67 -17.62 -11.57
CA THR A 11 31.33 -18.13 -11.22
C THR A 11 30.88 -17.66 -9.84
N ARG A 12 31.79 -17.64 -8.85
CA ARG A 12 31.48 -17.10 -7.51
C ARG A 12 31.12 -15.62 -7.55
N GLN A 13 31.83 -14.81 -8.32
CA GLN A 13 31.56 -13.38 -8.47
C GLN A 13 30.20 -13.10 -9.13
N ILE A 14 29.82 -13.88 -10.15
CA ILE A 14 28.52 -13.75 -10.83
C ILE A 14 27.37 -14.10 -9.87
N ILE A 15 27.50 -15.17 -9.10
CA ILE A 15 26.47 -15.57 -8.13
C ILE A 15 26.30 -14.49 -7.05
N THR A 16 27.40 -13.92 -6.55
CA THR A 16 27.35 -12.82 -5.58
C THR A 16 26.66 -11.58 -6.15
N LEU A 17 26.95 -11.20 -7.40
CA LEU A 17 26.29 -10.08 -8.07
C LEU A 17 24.79 -10.30 -8.26
N ILE A 18 24.38 -11.52 -8.64
CA ILE A 18 22.96 -11.88 -8.77
C ILE A 18 22.27 -11.81 -7.39
N ALA A 19 22.91 -12.33 -6.34
CA ALA A 19 22.36 -12.26 -4.99
C ALA A 19 22.18 -10.81 -4.52
N ILE A 20 23.17 -9.94 -4.75
CA ILE A 20 23.07 -8.51 -4.43
C ILE A 20 21.94 -7.85 -5.23
N ALA A 21 21.81 -8.15 -6.53
CA ALA A 21 20.76 -7.60 -7.38
C ALA A 21 19.36 -8.01 -6.88
N VAL A 22 19.17 -9.29 -6.50
CA VAL A 22 17.90 -9.78 -5.95
C VAL A 22 17.57 -9.11 -4.62
N VAL A 23 18.56 -8.96 -3.72
CA VAL A 23 18.36 -8.29 -2.43
C VAL A 23 18.02 -6.82 -2.63
N ALA A 24 18.73 -6.11 -3.53
CA ALA A 24 18.45 -4.71 -3.84
C ALA A 24 17.06 -4.53 -4.46
N LEU A 25 16.66 -5.40 -5.38
CA LEU A 25 15.34 -5.37 -6.00
C LEU A 25 14.23 -5.65 -4.97
N THR A 26 14.44 -6.62 -4.09
CA THR A 26 13.50 -6.94 -3.00
C THR A 26 13.40 -5.76 -2.03
N PHE A 27 14.51 -5.12 -1.69
CA PHE A 27 14.51 -3.94 -0.82
C PHE A 27 13.76 -2.77 -1.46
N LEU A 28 13.96 -2.51 -2.76
CA LEU A 28 13.22 -1.48 -3.48
C LEU A 28 11.71 -1.76 -3.50
N TYR A 29 11.31 -3.02 -3.70
CA TYR A 29 9.91 -3.44 -3.68
C TYR A 29 9.26 -3.29 -2.30
N VAL A 30 9.95 -3.68 -1.21
CA VAL A 30 9.43 -3.53 0.16
C VAL A 30 9.43 -2.04 0.57
N SER A 31 10.45 -1.29 0.19
CA SER A 31 10.56 0.14 0.44
C SER A 31 9.50 0.98 -0.31
N SER A 32 8.96 0.49 -1.43
CA SER A 32 7.93 1.21 -2.18
C SER A 32 6.54 1.11 -1.55
N ILE A 33 6.36 0.20 -0.59
CA ILE A 33 5.11 0.06 0.17
C ILE A 33 4.97 1.29 1.07
N LYS A 34 4.24 2.30 0.59
CA LYS A 34 3.88 3.47 1.38
C LYS A 34 2.53 3.23 2.04
N THR A 35 2.51 3.21 3.35
CA THR A 35 1.27 3.20 4.12
C THR A 35 0.84 4.64 4.35
N THR A 36 -0.33 5.00 3.82
CA THR A 36 -0.96 6.31 4.05
C THR A 36 -1.97 6.16 5.17
N GLU A 37 -1.85 7.04 6.18
CA GLU A 37 -2.74 7.09 7.33
C GLU A 37 -3.28 8.50 7.47
N GLY A 38 -4.60 8.65 7.63
CA GLY A 38 -5.18 9.98 7.78
C GLY A 38 -6.67 9.95 8.09
N VAL A 39 -7.18 11.12 8.47
CA VAL A 39 -8.62 11.38 8.59
C VAL A 39 -9.10 11.96 7.26
N PHE A 40 -10.07 11.31 6.65
CA PHE A 40 -10.66 11.71 5.39
C PHE A 40 -12.18 11.83 5.54
N ARG A 41 -12.77 12.81 4.86
CA ARG A 41 -14.23 12.92 4.73
C ARG A 41 -14.69 12.10 3.53
N VAL A 42 -15.69 11.25 3.69
CA VAL A 42 -16.28 10.57 2.53
C VAL A 42 -17.27 11.51 1.86
N VAL A 43 -17.06 11.79 0.57
CA VAL A 43 -17.90 12.71 -0.22
C VAL A 43 -18.75 12.00 -1.26
N GLY A 44 -18.51 10.71 -1.49
CA GLY A 44 -19.30 9.93 -2.42
C GLY A 44 -18.94 8.45 -2.42
N VAL A 45 -19.82 7.65 -3.02
CA VAL A 45 -19.65 6.21 -3.22
C VAL A 45 -19.81 5.94 -4.72
N THR A 46 -18.93 5.13 -5.29
CA THR A 46 -18.90 4.76 -6.71
C THR A 46 -18.96 3.24 -6.84
N ASP A 47 -19.23 2.72 -8.03
CA ASP A 47 -19.32 1.27 -8.27
C ASP A 47 -18.03 0.48 -7.91
N GLN A 48 -16.90 1.17 -7.74
CA GLN A 48 -15.60 0.58 -7.47
C GLN A 48 -15.01 0.93 -6.09
N GLY A 49 -15.70 1.76 -5.29
CA GLY A 49 -15.23 2.17 -3.97
C GLY A 49 -15.78 3.50 -3.47
N ILE A 50 -15.02 4.20 -2.62
CA ILE A 50 -15.44 5.45 -1.98
C ILE A 50 -14.57 6.63 -2.40
N VAL A 51 -15.18 7.79 -2.57
CA VAL A 51 -14.48 9.05 -2.80
C VAL A 51 -14.27 9.75 -1.47
N VAL A 52 -13.02 10.06 -1.16
CA VAL A 52 -12.63 10.71 0.09
C VAL A 52 -11.95 12.04 -0.17
N GLN A 53 -12.14 12.99 0.74
CA GLN A 53 -11.59 14.33 0.68
C GLN A 53 -10.75 14.62 1.92
N GLN A 54 -9.57 15.19 1.72
CA GLN A 54 -8.72 15.74 2.78
C GLN A 54 -8.34 17.17 2.42
N GLY A 55 -8.92 18.16 3.11
CA GLY A 55 -8.75 19.57 2.75
C GLY A 55 -9.32 19.85 1.36
N GLN A 56 -8.47 20.27 0.42
CA GLN A 56 -8.87 20.52 -0.98
C GLN A 56 -8.64 19.31 -1.91
N ASP A 57 -7.92 18.30 -1.45
CA ASP A 57 -7.59 17.13 -2.27
C ASP A 57 -8.70 16.08 -2.18
N THR A 58 -9.02 15.48 -3.32
CA THR A 58 -9.96 14.36 -3.42
C THR A 58 -9.26 13.13 -3.98
N ALA A 59 -9.56 11.97 -3.43
CA ALA A 59 -8.99 10.70 -3.82
C ALA A 59 -10.09 9.63 -3.92
N ASN A 60 -10.01 8.77 -4.93
CA ASN A 60 -10.88 7.61 -5.05
C ASN A 60 -10.18 6.39 -4.46
N LEU A 61 -10.77 5.81 -3.41
CA LEU A 61 -10.28 4.62 -2.75
C LEU A 61 -11.08 3.41 -3.22
N LYS A 62 -10.41 2.44 -3.85
CA LYS A 62 -11.03 1.17 -4.20
C LYS A 62 -11.31 0.38 -2.93
N THR A 63 -12.57 0.12 -2.63
CA THR A 63 -12.98 -0.61 -1.41
C THR A 63 -13.85 -1.81 -1.79
N THR A 64 -14.20 -2.65 -0.81
CA THR A 64 -15.14 -3.76 -1.02
C THR A 64 -16.59 -3.28 -0.93
N PRO A 65 -17.55 -3.98 -1.56
CA PRO A 65 -18.98 -3.62 -1.48
C PRO A 65 -19.50 -3.54 -0.04
N ASP A 66 -19.02 -4.39 0.86
CA ASP A 66 -19.43 -4.40 2.26
C ASP A 66 -19.05 -3.08 2.98
N ILE A 67 -17.87 -2.53 2.67
CA ILE A 67 -17.43 -1.23 3.18
C ILE A 67 -18.30 -0.11 2.61
N MET A 68 -18.59 -0.17 1.31
CA MET A 68 -19.40 0.85 0.65
C MET A 68 -20.81 0.96 1.24
N GLN A 69 -21.35 -0.14 1.79
CA GLN A 69 -22.65 -0.13 2.48
C GLN A 69 -22.60 0.44 3.90
N LEU A 70 -21.44 0.36 4.56
CA LEU A 70 -21.25 0.82 5.94
C LEU A 70 -20.80 2.27 6.03
N VAL A 71 -20.19 2.78 4.96
CA VAL A 71 -19.69 4.15 4.89
C VAL A 71 -20.83 5.13 4.60
N GLN A 72 -20.93 6.17 5.42
CA GLN A 72 -21.89 7.26 5.27
C GLN A 72 -21.21 8.47 4.65
N ILE A 73 -21.91 9.15 3.74
CA ILE A 73 -21.47 10.40 3.13
C ILE A 73 -21.43 11.50 4.21
N ASP A 74 -20.50 12.45 4.06
CA ASP A 74 -20.22 13.57 4.96
C ASP A 74 -19.71 13.20 6.36
N GLN A 75 -19.37 11.94 6.59
CA GLN A 75 -18.71 11.49 7.81
C GLN A 75 -17.19 11.49 7.66
N LEU A 76 -16.51 11.70 8.80
CA LEU A 76 -15.05 11.61 8.90
C LEU A 76 -14.65 10.20 9.30
N TYR A 77 -13.75 9.62 8.53
CA TYR A 77 -13.19 8.30 8.79
C TYR A 77 -11.68 8.41 8.90
N PHE A 78 -11.12 7.71 9.89
CA PHE A 78 -9.71 7.40 9.90
C PHE A 78 -9.50 6.21 8.98
N ILE A 79 -8.71 6.40 7.92
CA ILE A 79 -8.46 5.39 6.90
C ILE A 79 -6.96 5.15 6.83
N ARG A 80 -6.58 3.88 7.00
CA ARG A 80 -5.22 3.39 6.74
C ARG A 80 -5.23 2.60 5.44
N TYR A 81 -4.48 3.02 4.44
CA TYR A 81 -4.41 2.26 3.19
C TYR A 81 -2.98 2.21 2.66
N HIS A 82 -2.65 1.11 1.99
CA HIS A 82 -1.36 0.96 1.34
C HIS A 82 -1.46 1.52 -0.08
N SER A 83 -0.50 2.34 -0.50
CA SER A 83 -0.53 2.96 -1.84
C SER A 83 -0.37 1.95 -2.97
N ASP A 84 0.06 0.72 -2.67
CA ASP A 84 0.14 -0.35 -3.65
C ASP A 84 -1.26 -0.93 -3.86
N TRP A 85 -1.81 -0.60 -5.03
CA TRP A 85 -3.17 -0.84 -5.55
C TRP A 85 -3.70 -2.28 -5.51
N ILE A 86 -2.99 -3.23 -4.91
CA ILE A 86 -3.32 -4.65 -4.88
C ILE A 86 -4.15 -5.02 -3.64
N ARG A 87 -4.09 -4.21 -2.57
CA ARG A 87 -4.89 -4.45 -1.36
C ARG A 87 -5.99 -3.41 -1.24
N HIS A 88 -7.23 -3.84 -1.45
CA HIS A 88 -8.38 -3.11 -0.96
C HIS A 88 -8.21 -2.91 0.56
N PRO A 89 -8.35 -1.67 1.08
CA PRO A 89 -8.39 -1.44 2.51
C PRO A 89 -9.51 -2.32 3.08
N LYS A 90 -9.19 -3.04 4.15
CA LYS A 90 -10.15 -3.94 4.78
C LYS A 90 -11.04 -3.16 5.74
N LEU A 91 -12.11 -3.78 6.22
CA LEU A 91 -13.02 -3.18 7.19
C LEU A 91 -12.28 -2.69 8.46
N GLU A 92 -11.24 -3.43 8.88
CA GLU A 92 -10.39 -3.11 10.02
C GLU A 92 -9.58 -1.81 9.85
N ASP A 93 -9.38 -1.37 8.61
CA ASP A 93 -8.60 -0.20 8.26
C ASP A 93 -9.41 1.10 8.20
N ILE A 94 -10.74 1.01 8.34
CA ILE A 94 -11.67 2.15 8.27
C ILE A 94 -12.38 2.27 9.61
N GLN A 95 -12.08 3.35 10.34
CA GLN A 95 -12.72 3.64 11.62
C GLN A 95 -13.48 4.95 11.54
N LEU A 96 -14.75 4.93 11.91
CA LEU A 96 -15.55 6.15 12.03
C LEU A 96 -14.92 7.02 13.13
N VAL A 97 -14.55 8.26 12.78
CA VAL A 97 -14.17 9.24 13.78
C VAL A 97 -15.48 9.72 14.40
N ALA A 98 -15.83 9.16 15.55
CA ALA A 98 -16.99 9.64 16.30
C ALA A 98 -16.85 11.16 16.49
N PRO A 99 -17.91 11.94 16.22
CA PRO A 99 -17.88 13.36 16.56
C PRO A 99 -17.57 13.43 18.06
N LYS A 100 -16.46 14.08 18.41
CA LYS A 100 -16.12 14.35 19.80
C LYS A 100 -17.33 15.09 20.37
N SER A 101 -18.15 14.41 21.19
CA SER A 101 -19.26 15.04 21.88
C SER A 101 -18.69 16.25 22.59
N ALA A 102 -19.09 17.44 22.14
CA ALA A 102 -18.83 18.67 22.84
C ALA A 102 -19.62 18.57 24.15
N GLY A 103 -18.93 18.19 25.22
CA GLY A 103 -19.37 18.39 26.59
C GLY A 103 -19.06 19.81 27.04
#